data_AF-A0A060D0U3-F1
#
_entry.id   AF-A0A060D0U3-F1
#
_cell.length_a   1.000
_cell.length_b   1.000
_cell.length_c   1.000
_cell.angle_alpha   90.00
_cell.angle_beta   90.00
_cell.angle_gamma   90.00
#
_symmetry.space_group_name_H-M   'P 1'
#
loop_
_entity.id
_entity.type
_entity.pdbx_description
1 polymer ?
#
loop_
_entity_poly.entity_id
_entity_poly.type
_entity_poly.pdbx_seq_one_letter_code
_entity_poly.pdbx_strand_id
1 'polypeptide(L)'
;MDPSELPELSRTAMLICCKVCGGPEEVDKRFLICDHYLCLYKYYHISCLTTEQIASDVQMGSQRWYCPSCLCRVCLCDTDDDQIILCDCCDQGYHLYCLSPPRRKVPKGHWDCEPCKERREKEKRILMLHRKDYDEDILKSGEFHGPNLLLKAAKKVKRDEEVKVAKTKSTRK
;
A
#
# COMPACT_ATOMS: atom_id res chain seq x y z
N MET A 1 -22.40 -22.19 3.23
CA MET A 1 -20.94 -22.27 3.06
C MET A 1 -20.50 -23.47 3.86
N ASP A 2 -19.81 -24.41 3.23
CA ASP A 2 -19.34 -25.63 3.87
C ASP A 2 -18.33 -25.24 4.98
N PRO A 3 -18.58 -25.57 6.26
CA PRO A 3 -17.67 -25.25 7.35
C PRO A 3 -16.29 -25.91 7.26
N SER A 4 -16.06 -26.79 6.27
CA SER A 4 -14.80 -27.52 6.09
C SER A 4 -13.86 -26.94 5.02
N GLU A 5 -14.29 -25.93 4.25
CA GLU A 5 -13.43 -25.31 3.24
C GLU A 5 -12.48 -24.29 3.87
N LEU A 6 -11.21 -24.70 4.06
CA LEU A 6 -10.13 -23.77 4.38
C LEU A 6 -10.00 -22.72 3.27
N PRO A 7 -9.76 -21.44 3.61
CA PRO A 7 -9.68 -20.39 2.62
C PRO A 7 -8.46 -20.60 1.70
N GLU A 8 -8.65 -20.39 0.40
CA GLU A 8 -7.57 -20.52 -0.59
C GLU A 8 -6.45 -19.51 -0.32
N LEU A 9 -5.27 -20.02 0.00
CA LEU A 9 -4.08 -19.19 0.24
C LEU A 9 -3.77 -18.31 -0.98
N SER A 10 -3.30 -17.09 -0.73
CA SER A 10 -2.82 -16.22 -1.81
C SER A 10 -1.63 -16.85 -2.55
N ARG A 11 -1.42 -16.47 -3.81
CA ARG A 11 -0.26 -16.92 -4.60
C ARG A 11 1.08 -16.72 -3.88
N THR A 12 1.25 -15.60 -3.17
CA THR A 12 2.46 -15.33 -2.38
C THR A 12 2.59 -16.28 -1.21
N ALA A 13 1.50 -16.61 -0.50
CA ALA A 13 1.53 -17.59 0.57
C ALA A 13 1.84 -19.00 0.07
N MET A 14 1.22 -19.41 -1.05
CA MET A 14 1.51 -20.71 -1.68
C MET A 14 2.97 -20.85 -2.12
N LEU A 15 3.61 -19.75 -2.54
CA LEU A 15 5.01 -19.71 -2.97
C LEU A 15 5.99 -19.36 -1.84
N ILE A 16 5.54 -19.27 -0.59
CA ILE A 16 6.37 -18.86 0.58
C ILE A 16 7.12 -17.55 0.28
N CYS A 17 6.35 -16.52 -0.08
CA CYS A 17 6.85 -15.21 -0.48
C CYS A 17 6.20 -14.11 0.36
N CYS A 18 6.95 -13.03 0.60
CA CYS A 18 6.47 -11.84 1.29
C CYS A 18 5.26 -11.25 0.55
N LYS A 19 4.17 -10.99 1.27
CA LYS A 19 3.00 -10.29 0.71
C LYS A 19 3.36 -8.94 0.07
N VAL A 20 4.29 -8.20 0.69
CA VAL A 20 4.57 -6.80 0.33
C VAL A 20 5.44 -6.70 -0.91
N CYS A 21 6.52 -7.48 -0.99
CA CYS A 21 7.50 -7.38 -2.09
C CYS A 21 7.47 -8.57 -3.06
N GLY A 22 6.79 -9.67 -2.72
CA GLY A 22 6.76 -10.90 -3.52
C GLY A 22 8.04 -11.74 -3.48
N GLY A 23 9.05 -11.35 -2.70
CA GLY A 23 10.32 -12.06 -2.59
C GLY A 23 10.31 -13.21 -1.57
N PRO A 24 11.17 -14.23 -1.75
CA PRO A 24 11.35 -15.34 -0.81
C PRO A 24 12.16 -14.92 0.44
N GLU A 25 12.36 -15.84 1.38
CA GLU A 25 13.25 -15.62 2.52
C GLU A 25 14.73 -15.61 2.07
N GLU A 26 15.48 -14.64 2.55
CA GLU A 26 16.93 -14.54 2.35
C GLU A 26 17.60 -14.39 3.72
N VAL A 27 18.91 -14.65 3.82
CA VAL A 27 19.68 -14.50 5.08
C VAL A 27 19.48 -13.12 5.72
N ASP A 28 19.45 -12.08 4.88
CA ASP A 28 19.27 -10.67 5.28
C ASP A 28 17.82 -10.18 5.24
N LYS A 29 16.89 -11.02 4.75
CA LYS A 29 15.44 -10.71 4.67
C LYS A 29 14.65 -11.86 5.26
N ARG A 30 14.57 -11.87 6.59
CA ARG A 30 13.82 -12.88 7.34
C ARG A 30 12.33 -12.60 7.34
N PHE A 31 11.54 -13.66 7.38
CA PHE A 31 10.10 -13.54 7.51
C PHE A 31 9.65 -13.34 8.97
N LEU A 32 8.56 -12.63 9.10
CA LEU A 32 7.63 -12.65 10.21
C LEU A 32 6.38 -13.36 9.70
N ILE A 33 5.95 -14.40 10.43
CA ILE A 33 4.87 -15.28 10.00
C ILE A 33 3.63 -14.96 10.84
N CYS A 34 2.52 -14.66 10.17
CA CYS A 34 1.25 -14.37 10.83
C CYS A 34 0.66 -15.65 11.44
N ASP A 35 0.36 -15.60 12.74
CA ASP A 35 -0.26 -16.73 13.46
C ASP A 35 -1.79 -16.79 13.33
N HIS A 36 -2.39 -15.91 12.52
CA HIS A 36 -3.84 -15.94 12.30
C HIS A 36 -4.23 -17.11 11.40
N TYR A 37 -5.14 -17.96 11.87
CA TYR A 37 -5.50 -19.22 11.21
C TYR A 37 -6.06 -19.00 9.79
N LEU A 38 -6.93 -18.00 9.59
CA LEU A 38 -7.49 -17.61 8.28
C LEU A 38 -6.60 -16.67 7.46
N CYS A 39 -5.36 -16.38 7.88
CA CYS A 39 -4.51 -15.47 7.12
C CYS A 39 -4.18 -16.02 5.72
N LEU A 40 -4.62 -15.31 4.68
CA LEU A 40 -4.36 -15.68 3.29
C LEU A 40 -2.92 -15.45 2.83
N TYR A 41 -2.16 -14.60 3.55
CA TYR A 41 -0.86 -14.09 3.08
C TYR A 41 0.35 -14.68 3.82
N LYS A 42 0.18 -15.05 5.10
CA LYS A 42 1.14 -15.70 6.02
C LYS A 42 2.52 -15.03 6.19
N TYR A 43 3.27 -14.77 5.13
CA TYR A 43 4.68 -14.38 5.15
C TYR A 43 4.89 -12.90 4.84
N TYR A 44 5.71 -12.24 5.65
CA TYR A 44 6.08 -10.83 5.49
C TYR A 44 7.55 -10.67 5.86
N HIS A 45 8.37 -9.97 5.08
CA HIS A 45 9.70 -9.63 5.57
C HIS A 45 9.62 -8.63 6.71
N ILE A 46 10.46 -8.79 7.73
CA ILE A 46 10.59 -7.81 8.82
C ILE A 46 10.90 -6.42 8.24
N SER A 47 11.78 -6.34 7.23
CA SER A 47 12.15 -5.10 6.55
C SER A 47 11.06 -4.50 5.66
N CYS A 48 10.01 -5.25 5.33
CA CYS A 48 8.89 -4.77 4.53
C CYS A 48 7.74 -4.20 5.38
N LEU A 49 7.84 -4.27 6.70
CA LEU A 49 6.83 -3.79 7.64
C LEU A 49 7.33 -2.55 8.37
N THR A 50 6.41 -1.70 8.81
CA THR A 50 6.75 -0.58 9.69
C THR A 50 6.89 -1.05 11.14
N THR A 51 7.59 -0.27 11.96
CA THR A 51 7.73 -0.56 13.39
C THR A 51 6.36 -0.71 14.08
N GLU A 52 5.37 0.11 13.70
CA GLU A 52 4.02 0.06 14.25
C GLU A 52 3.25 -1.21 13.86
N GLN A 53 3.64 -1.87 12.76
CA GLN A 53 3.06 -3.13 12.30
C GLN A 53 3.67 -4.35 13.02
N ILE A 54 4.94 -4.27 13.39
CA ILE A 54 5.66 -5.35 14.08
C ILE A 54 5.45 -5.25 15.60
N ALA A 55 5.56 -4.04 16.14
CA ALA A 55 5.86 -3.77 17.53
C ALA A 55 4.88 -2.76 18.16
N SER A 56 3.60 -2.80 17.79
CA SER A 56 2.56 -2.06 18.53
C SER A 56 2.48 -2.56 19.98
N ASP A 57 2.02 -1.72 20.91
CA ASP A 57 1.92 -2.02 22.35
C ASP A 57 1.29 -3.40 22.65
N VAL A 58 0.25 -3.77 21.90
CA VAL A 58 -0.45 -5.07 22.05
C VAL A 58 0.40 -6.25 21.56
N GLN A 59 1.25 -6.06 20.54
CA GLN A 59 2.03 -7.13 19.93
C GLN A 59 3.38 -7.36 20.62
N MET A 60 4.00 -6.30 21.17
CA MET A 60 5.30 -6.42 21.85
C MET A 60 5.30 -7.34 23.07
N GLY A 61 4.13 -7.54 23.70
CA GLY A 61 3.95 -8.48 24.81
C GLY A 61 3.30 -9.82 24.42
N SER A 62 2.90 -9.98 23.16
CA SER A 62 2.19 -11.17 22.70
C SER A 62 3.17 -12.28 22.31
N GLN A 63 2.81 -13.53 22.59
CA GLN A 63 3.52 -14.71 22.07
C GLN A 63 3.30 -14.91 20.56
N ARG A 64 2.30 -14.24 20.00
CA ARG A 64 1.82 -14.40 18.62
C ARG A 64 1.84 -13.05 17.91
N TRP A 65 2.37 -13.04 16.69
CA TRP A 65 2.33 -11.87 15.82
C TRP A 65 1.23 -12.01 14.77
N TYR A 66 0.54 -10.91 14.52
CA TYR A 66 -0.56 -10.85 13.57
C TYR A 66 -0.25 -9.81 12.48
N CYS A 67 -0.43 -10.22 11.23
CA CYS A 67 -0.13 -9.33 10.13
C CYS A 67 -1.09 -8.14 10.06
N PRO A 68 -0.70 -7.05 9.37
CA PRO A 68 -1.53 -5.85 9.26
C PRO A 68 -2.90 -6.07 8.63
N SER A 69 -3.11 -7.18 7.92
CA SER A 69 -4.40 -7.53 7.29
C SER A 69 -5.31 -8.38 8.19
N CYS A 70 -4.79 -9.03 9.22
CA CYS A 70 -5.59 -9.84 10.16
C CYS A 70 -5.85 -9.12 11.47
N LEU A 71 -5.02 -8.14 11.83
CA LEU A 71 -5.20 -7.34 13.04
C LEU A 71 -5.94 -6.05 12.71
N CYS A 72 -7.07 -5.78 13.38
CA CYS A 72 -7.73 -4.49 13.23
C CYS A 72 -6.81 -3.35 13.70
N ARG A 73 -6.60 -2.35 12.85
CA ARG A 73 -5.68 -1.24 13.17
C ARG A 73 -6.22 -0.18 14.12
N VAL A 74 -7.43 -0.36 14.63
CA VAL A 74 -8.06 0.52 15.63
C VAL A 74 -8.07 -0.15 16.99
N CYS A 75 -8.69 -1.33 17.13
CA CYS A 75 -8.80 -2.03 18.40
C CYS A 75 -7.63 -2.99 18.68
N LEU A 76 -6.82 -3.31 17.67
CA LEU A 76 -5.70 -4.26 17.75
C LEU A 76 -6.13 -5.68 18.16
N CYS A 77 -7.33 -6.10 17.78
CA CYS A 77 -7.83 -7.46 17.95
C CYS A 77 -7.88 -8.21 16.61
N ASP A 78 -7.70 -9.53 16.65
CA ASP A 78 -7.74 -10.49 15.53
C ASP A 78 -9.05 -11.31 15.52
N THR A 79 -10.13 -10.75 16.05
CA THR A 79 -11.45 -11.40 16.11
C THR A 79 -12.33 -10.96 14.94
N ASP A 80 -13.52 -11.57 14.77
CA ASP A 80 -14.57 -11.10 13.87
C ASP A 80 -14.06 -10.85 12.43
N ASP A 81 -13.32 -11.84 11.88
CA ASP A 81 -12.68 -11.76 10.56
C ASP A 81 -13.66 -11.40 9.43
N ASP A 82 -14.90 -11.86 9.53
CA ASP A 82 -15.99 -11.56 8.59
C ASP A 82 -16.44 -10.09 8.63
N GLN A 83 -16.07 -9.37 9.69
CA GLN A 83 -16.30 -7.94 9.87
C GLN A 83 -15.04 -7.09 9.61
N ILE A 84 -13.92 -7.69 9.19
CA ILE A 84 -12.72 -6.95 8.81
C ILE A 84 -12.80 -6.54 7.33
N ILE A 85 -12.63 -5.24 7.08
CA ILE A 85 -12.39 -4.69 5.74
C ILE A 85 -10.92 -4.35 5.56
N LEU A 86 -10.38 -4.64 4.37
CA LEU A 86 -9.04 -4.22 3.96
C LEU A 86 -9.09 -2.87 3.27
N CYS A 87 -8.14 -2.00 3.60
CA CYS A 87 -7.94 -0.74 2.88
C CYS A 87 -7.38 -1.02 1.48
N ASP A 88 -8.04 -0.55 0.43
CA ASP A 88 -7.62 -0.75 -0.95
C ASP A 88 -6.28 -0.04 -1.30
N CYS A 89 -5.78 0.83 -0.42
CA CYS A 89 -4.53 1.55 -0.59
C CYS A 89 -3.34 0.94 0.19
N CYS A 90 -3.56 0.28 1.32
CA CYS A 90 -2.47 -0.22 2.18
C CYS A 90 -2.66 -1.64 2.71
N ASP A 91 -3.76 -2.30 2.33
CA ASP A 91 -4.18 -3.64 2.77
C ASP A 91 -4.23 -3.86 4.28
N GLN A 92 -4.32 -2.79 5.08
CA GLN A 92 -4.49 -2.91 6.52
C GLN A 92 -5.95 -3.23 6.85
N GLY A 93 -6.16 -4.09 7.84
CA GLY A 93 -7.46 -4.56 8.30
C GLY A 93 -8.10 -3.61 9.30
N TYR A 94 -9.41 -3.43 9.18
CA TYR A 94 -10.22 -2.63 10.09
C TYR A 94 -11.56 -3.32 10.32
N HIS A 95 -12.00 -3.49 11.56
CA HIS A 95 -13.39 -3.89 11.79
C HIS A 95 -14.34 -2.80 11.29
N LEU A 96 -15.43 -3.20 10.63
CA LEU A 96 -16.46 -2.28 10.15
C LEU A 96 -17.02 -1.41 11.29
N TYR A 97 -17.17 -1.96 12.49
CA TYR A 97 -17.64 -1.24 13.67
C TYR A 97 -16.56 -0.38 14.36
N CYS A 98 -15.28 -0.62 14.08
CA CYS A 98 -14.18 0.23 14.57
C CYS A 98 -13.92 1.45 13.67
N LEU A 99 -14.59 1.55 12.52
CA LEU A 99 -14.51 2.71 11.66
C LEU A 99 -15.17 3.94 12.30
N SER A 100 -14.79 5.13 11.85
CA SER A 100 -15.44 6.39 12.23
C SER A 100 -16.04 7.07 10.99
N PRO A 101 -17.38 7.15 10.86
CA PRO A 101 -18.40 6.52 11.71
C PRO A 101 -18.42 4.98 11.57
N PRO A 102 -18.92 4.25 12.58
CA PRO A 102 -19.07 2.79 12.50
C PRO A 102 -19.96 2.37 11.33
N ARG A 103 -19.59 1.27 10.67
CA ARG A 103 -20.32 0.70 9.53
C ARG A 103 -20.87 -0.68 9.87
N ARG A 104 -22.00 -1.02 9.26
CA ARG A 104 -22.65 -2.34 9.35
C ARG A 104 -22.45 -3.21 8.11
N LYS A 105 -21.94 -2.61 7.03
CA LYS A 105 -21.76 -3.26 5.72
C LYS A 105 -20.50 -2.71 5.09
N VAL A 106 -19.82 -3.57 4.33
CA VAL A 106 -18.70 -3.19 3.47
C VAL A 106 -19.15 -2.06 2.52
N PRO A 107 -18.44 -0.92 2.47
CA PRO A 107 -18.72 0.14 1.51
C PRO A 107 -18.71 -0.38 0.07
N LYS A 108 -19.55 0.22 -0.78
CA LYS A 108 -19.53 -0.12 -2.21
C LYS A 108 -18.36 0.61 -2.89
N GLY A 109 -17.62 -0.12 -3.71
CA GLY A 109 -16.49 0.42 -4.48
C GLY A 109 -15.25 0.58 -3.62
N HIS A 110 -14.35 1.45 -4.08
CA HIS A 110 -13.05 1.70 -3.46
C HIS A 110 -13.19 2.30 -2.06
N TRP A 111 -12.49 1.73 -1.08
CA TRP A 111 -12.43 2.20 0.29
C TRP A 111 -10.99 2.40 0.78
N ASP A 112 -10.69 3.64 1.17
CA ASP A 112 -9.45 4.01 1.85
C ASP A 112 -9.69 4.13 3.36
N CYS A 113 -8.74 3.65 4.16
CA CYS A 113 -8.69 3.96 5.59
C CYS A 113 -8.33 5.44 5.83
N GLU A 114 -8.64 5.95 7.03
CA GLU A 114 -8.42 7.36 7.36
C GLU A 114 -6.96 7.81 7.18
N PRO A 115 -5.93 7.06 7.62
CA PRO A 115 -4.53 7.40 7.36
C PRO A 115 -4.19 7.51 5.87
N CYS A 116 -4.78 6.67 5.00
CA CYS A 116 -4.56 6.75 3.56
C CYS A 116 -5.26 7.97 2.95
N LYS A 117 -6.47 8.32 3.40
CA LYS A 117 -7.13 9.57 2.98
C LYS A 117 -6.33 10.80 3.38
N GLU A 118 -5.86 10.86 4.63
CA GLU A 118 -5.05 11.97 5.12
C GLU A 118 -3.75 12.13 4.34
N ARG A 119 -3.06 11.02 4.05
CA ARG A 119 -1.86 11.00 3.20
C ARG A 119 -2.17 11.57 1.81
N ARG A 120 -3.25 11.11 1.18
CA ARG A 120 -3.70 11.58 -0.15
C ARG A 120 -4.00 13.09 -0.15
N GLU A 121 -4.69 13.60 0.88
CA GLU A 121 -4.98 15.03 1.00
C GLU A 121 -3.72 15.87 1.29
N LYS A 122 -2.75 15.33 2.04
CA LYS A 122 -1.45 15.97 2.23
C LYS A 122 -0.66 16.03 0.92
N GLU A 123 -0.63 14.95 0.14
CA GLU A 123 0.00 14.91 -1.18
C GLU A 123 -0.61 15.94 -2.13
N LYS A 124 -1.95 16.02 -2.20
CA LYS A 124 -2.65 17.06 -2.99
C LYS A 124 -2.23 18.48 -2.59
N ARG A 125 -2.18 18.77 -1.28
CA ARG A 125 -1.73 20.08 -0.76
C ARG A 125 -0.29 20.40 -1.14
N ILE A 126 0.63 19.44 -1.02
CA ILE A 126 2.04 19.63 -1.42
C ILE A 126 2.13 19.90 -2.93
N LEU A 127 1.38 19.15 -3.75
CA LEU A 127 1.31 19.39 -5.18
C LEU A 127 0.77 20.80 -5.47
N MET A 128 -0.27 21.29 -4.78
CA MET A 128 -0.82 22.65 -4.97
C MET A 128 0.20 23.74 -4.69
N LEU A 129 0.98 23.57 -3.63
CA LEU A 129 1.95 24.58 -3.19
C LEU A 129 3.19 24.66 -4.08
N HIS A 130 3.66 23.53 -4.63
CA HIS A 130 4.97 23.46 -5.31
C HIS A 130 4.91 23.23 -6.82
N ARG A 131 3.77 22.78 -7.36
CA ARG A 131 3.65 22.54 -8.80
C ARG A 131 3.20 23.83 -9.49
N LYS A 132 4.13 24.47 -10.21
CA LYS A 132 3.93 25.73 -10.95
C LYS A 132 2.87 25.68 -12.07
N ASP A 133 2.31 24.51 -12.37
CA ASP A 133 1.27 24.30 -13.40
C ASP A 133 0.15 23.41 -12.84
N TYR A 134 -0.62 23.93 -11.86
CA TYR A 134 -1.79 23.23 -11.31
C TYR A 134 -2.96 23.33 -12.30
N ASP A 135 -2.97 22.42 -13.25
CA ASP A 135 -4.12 22.23 -14.13
C ASP A 135 -5.19 21.44 -13.35
N GLU A 136 -6.21 22.15 -12.81
CA GLU A 136 -7.32 21.57 -12.05
C GLU A 136 -8.03 20.44 -12.82
N ASP A 137 -8.02 20.49 -14.15
CA ASP A 137 -8.74 19.55 -15.01
C ASP A 137 -8.14 18.13 -14.92
N ILE A 138 -6.85 18.01 -14.59
CA ILE A 138 -6.19 16.70 -14.44
C ILE A 138 -6.68 15.97 -13.18
N LEU A 139 -6.98 16.67 -12.08
CA LEU A 139 -7.35 16.02 -10.81
C LEU A 139 -8.81 15.54 -10.78
N LYS A 140 -9.70 16.21 -11.52
CA LYS A 140 -11.13 15.85 -11.62
C LYS A 140 -11.37 14.64 -12.51
N SER A 141 -10.42 14.30 -13.39
CA SER A 141 -10.56 13.19 -14.33
C SER A 141 -10.52 11.80 -13.67
N GLY A 142 -10.01 11.65 -12.43
CA GLY A 142 -9.91 10.36 -11.75
C GLY A 142 -9.02 9.32 -12.46
N GLU A 143 -8.49 9.66 -13.64
CA GLU A 143 -7.61 8.82 -14.43
C GLU A 143 -6.17 9.01 -13.95
N PHE A 144 -5.58 7.93 -13.44
CA PHE A 144 -4.16 7.86 -13.15
C PHE A 144 -3.35 7.99 -14.45
N HIS A 145 -3.09 9.22 -14.90
CA HIS A 145 -2.27 9.51 -16.08
C HIS A 145 -0.76 9.49 -15.76
N GLY A 146 -0.34 8.61 -14.84
CA GLY A 146 1.07 8.34 -14.54
C GLY A 146 1.93 8.11 -15.79
N PRO A 147 1.46 7.35 -16.80
CA PRO A 147 2.22 7.14 -18.04
C PRO A 147 2.46 8.43 -18.86
N ASN A 148 1.54 9.39 -18.83
CA ASN A 148 1.66 10.62 -19.62
C ASN A 148 2.60 11.65 -19.00
N LEU A 149 2.75 11.65 -17.66
CA LEU A 149 3.81 12.39 -16.99
C LEU A 149 5.19 11.88 -17.39
N LEU A 150 5.38 10.55 -17.43
CA LEU A 150 6.62 9.93 -17.91
C LEU A 150 6.89 10.27 -19.37
N LEU A 151 5.86 10.25 -20.24
CA LEU A 151 6.02 10.61 -21.65
C LEU A 151 6.39 12.10 -21.84
N LYS A 152 5.77 13.01 -21.09
CA LYS A 152 6.12 14.45 -21.13
C LYS A 152 7.54 14.68 -20.62
N ALA A 153 7.93 14.02 -19.53
CA ALA A 153 9.30 14.06 -19.00
C ALA A 153 10.31 13.53 -20.02
N ALA A 154 10.04 12.38 -20.65
CA ALA A 154 10.88 11.80 -21.69
C ALA A 154 11.06 12.73 -22.90
N LYS A 155 9.97 13.36 -23.38
CA LYS A 155 10.02 14.36 -24.46
C LYS A 155 10.82 15.61 -24.07
N LYS A 156 10.85 16.00 -22.79
CA LYS A 156 11.66 17.12 -22.32
C LYS A 156 13.15 16.73 -22.27
N VAL A 157 13.47 15.56 -21.71
CA VAL A 157 14.84 15.04 -21.67
C VAL A 157 15.43 14.95 -23.07
N LYS A 158 14.68 14.41 -24.04
CA LYS A 158 15.13 14.32 -25.44
C LYS A 158 15.45 15.70 -26.06
N ARG A 159 14.60 16.71 -25.82
CA ARG A 159 14.86 18.09 -26.28
C ARG A 159 16.09 18.70 -25.60
N ASP A 160 16.24 18.49 -24.30
CA ASP A 160 17.39 19.02 -23.54
C ASP A 160 18.71 18.35 -23.98
N GLU A 161 18.68 17.08 -24.36
CA GLU A 161 19.80 16.36 -24.98
C GLU A 161 20.15 16.90 -26.37
N GLU A 162 19.15 17.11 -27.24
CA GLU A 162 19.33 17.67 -28.59
C GLU A 162 19.96 19.07 -28.54
N VAL A 163 19.55 19.91 -27.58
CA VAL A 163 20.13 21.25 -27.37
C VAL A 163 21.59 21.18 -26.90
N LYS A 164 21.93 20.22 -26.02
CA LYS A 164 23.33 20.01 -25.57
C LYS A 164 24.22 19.53 -26.73
N VAL A 165 23.73 18.61 -27.55
CA VAL A 165 24.45 18.13 -28.74
C VAL A 165 24.65 19.26 -29.76
N ALA A 166 23.65 20.10 -29.99
CA ALA A 166 23.78 21.26 -30.88
C ALA A 166 24.83 22.27 -30.40
N LYS A 167 24.88 22.55 -29.08
CA LYS A 167 25.87 23.47 -28.50
C LYS A 167 27.30 22.94 -28.62
N THR A 168 27.53 21.65 -28.33
CA THR A 168 28.88 21.06 -28.45
C THR A 168 29.43 21.03 -29.88
N LYS A 169 28.56 20.93 -30.89
CA LYS A 169 28.98 21.04 -32.31
C LYS A 169 29.34 22.46 -32.72
N SER A 170 28.72 23.48 -32.11
CA SER A 170 29.00 24.88 -32.44
C SER A 170 30.27 25.44 -31.79
N THR A 171 30.81 24.79 -30.75
CA THR A 171 32.06 25.21 -30.08
C THR A 171 33.32 24.50 -30.62
N ARG A 172 33.16 23.60 -31.60
CA ARG A 172 34.27 22.83 -32.23
C ARG A 172 34.58 23.28 -33.66
N LYS A 173 34.23 24.51 -34.03
CA LYS A 173 34.57 25.13 -35.32
C LYS A 173 35.27 26.45 -35.06
#